data_AF-A0A2N3EAZ0-F1
#
_entry.id   AF-A0A2N3EAZ0-F1
#
_cell.length_a   1.000
_cell.length_b   1.000
_cell.length_c   1.000
_cell.angle_alpha   90.00
_cell.angle_beta   90.00
_cell.angle_gamma   90.00
#
_symmetry.space_group_name_H-M   'P 1'
#
loop_
_entity.id
_entity.type
_entity.pdbx_description
1 polymer ?
#
loop_
_entity_poly.entity_id
_entity_poly.type
_entity_poly.pdbx_seq_one_letter_code
_entity_poly.pdbx_strand_id
1 'polypeptide(L)'
;MTSQLSPLGRQLILLGMILFMLGLLTGLVSGAFANPRMGLSAHLEGLMNGTFLAVLGLFWHHLALARGVLLFAFWMVVYAAYANWLGVLLGGIWGAGASMMPIAAKGLMGNSFQEGVIAFLLITISGAMVIGVALVIWGLWRARPQG
;
A
#
# COMPACT_ATOMS: atom_id res chain seq x y z
N MET A 1 -9.28 27.49 12.62
CA MET A 1 -8.30 27.08 11.59
C MET A 1 -8.84 25.86 10.88
N THR A 2 -9.59 26.04 9.80
CA THR A 2 -10.00 24.90 8.96
C THR A 2 -8.80 24.51 8.12
N SER A 3 -8.16 23.37 8.42
CA SER A 3 -7.16 22.79 7.51
C SER A 3 -7.88 22.46 6.20
N GLN A 4 -7.76 23.34 5.21
CA GLN A 4 -8.31 23.08 3.87
C GLN A 4 -7.54 21.90 3.28
N LEU A 5 -8.15 20.71 3.31
CA LEU A 5 -7.60 19.52 2.67
C LEU A 5 -7.45 19.79 1.17
N SER A 6 -6.27 19.54 0.61
CA SER A 6 -6.11 19.61 -0.85
C SER A 6 -6.97 18.55 -1.55
N PRO A 7 -7.40 18.75 -2.81
CA PRO A 7 -8.21 17.75 -3.52
C PRO A 7 -7.56 16.36 -3.56
N LEU A 8 -6.26 16.30 -3.78
CA LEU A 8 -5.49 15.05 -3.76
C LEU A 8 -5.38 14.47 -2.34
N GLY A 9 -5.22 15.31 -1.32
CA GLY A 9 -5.23 14.87 0.07
C GLY A 9 -6.57 14.24 0.47
N ARG A 10 -7.69 14.82 0.05
CA ARG A 10 -9.03 14.25 0.27
C ARG A 10 -9.21 12.90 -0.43
N GLN A 11 -8.69 12.76 -1.65
CA GLN A 11 -8.70 11.49 -2.38
C GLN A 11 -7.83 10.43 -1.70
N LEU A 12 -6.64 10.79 -1.19
CA LEU A 12 -5.80 9.87 -0.41
C LEU A 12 -6.51 9.37 0.84
N ILE A 13 -7.23 10.24 1.55
CA ILE A 13 -8.05 9.84 2.69
C ILE A 13 -9.13 8.86 2.27
N LEU A 14 -9.88 9.16 1.21
CA LEU A 14 -10.93 8.27 0.73
C LEU A 14 -10.38 6.89 0.32
N LEU A 15 -9.32 6.87 -0.48
CA LEU A 15 -8.66 5.64 -0.92
C LEU A 15 -8.07 4.86 0.26
N GLY A 16 -7.45 5.57 1.22
CA GLY A 16 -6.97 4.98 2.46
C GLY A 16 -8.08 4.31 3.27
N MET A 17 -9.23 4.97 3.42
CA MET A 17 -10.38 4.41 4.13
C MET A 17 -11.02 3.24 3.37
N ILE A 18 -11.06 3.26 2.04
CA ILE A 18 -11.50 2.13 1.23
C ILE A 18 -10.57 0.93 1.45
N LEU A 19 -9.25 1.14 1.39
CA LEU A 19 -8.28 0.06 1.62
C LEU A 19 -8.33 -0.48 3.05
N PHE A 20 -8.53 0.40 4.04
CA PHE A 20 -8.75 0.02 5.44
C PHE A 20 -9.99 -0.88 5.57
N MET A 21 -11.10 -0.52 4.92
CA MET A 21 -12.31 -1.35 4.88
C MET A 21 -12.04 -2.71 4.23
N LEU A 22 -11.31 -2.75 3.10
CA LEU A 22 -10.90 -4.00 2.48
C LEU A 22 -10.04 -4.86 3.41
N GLY A 23 -9.15 -4.24 4.19
CA GLY A 23 -8.39 -4.90 5.26
C GLY A 23 -9.30 -5.55 6.30
N LEU A 24 -10.30 -4.82 6.82
CA LEU A 24 -11.28 -5.37 7.77
C LEU A 24 -12.04 -6.56 7.19
N LEU A 25 -12.55 -6.43 5.96
CA LEU A 25 -13.27 -7.50 5.26
C LEU A 25 -12.37 -8.73 5.04
N THR A 26 -11.10 -8.51 4.68
CA THR A 26 -10.11 -9.58 4.54
C THR A 26 -9.91 -10.33 5.87
N GLY A 27 -9.88 -9.60 6.99
CA GLY A 27 -9.75 -10.18 8.34
C GLY A 27 -10.86 -11.17 8.66
N LEU A 28 -12.11 -10.86 8.29
CA LEU A 28 -13.28 -11.73 8.54
C LEU A 28 -13.17 -13.09 7.85
N VAL A 29 -12.57 -13.15 6.66
CA VAL A 29 -12.48 -14.37 5.85
C VAL A 29 -11.09 -15.01 5.85
N SER A 30 -10.08 -14.35 6.43
CA SER A 30 -8.66 -14.75 6.38
C SER A 30 -8.40 -16.18 6.84
N GLY A 31 -9.15 -16.66 7.85
CA GLY A 31 -9.03 -18.01 8.38
C GLY A 31 -9.45 -19.12 7.41
N ALA A 32 -10.24 -18.80 6.39
CA ALA A 32 -10.74 -19.76 5.40
C ALA A 32 -9.86 -19.85 4.14
N PHE A 33 -8.79 -19.06 4.05
CA PHE A 33 -7.90 -19.07 2.90
C PHE A 33 -6.99 -20.30 2.88
N ALA A 34 -6.48 -20.65 1.68
CA ALA A 34 -5.52 -21.74 1.52
C ALA A 34 -4.26 -21.52 2.39
N ASN A 35 -3.83 -20.27 2.54
CA ASN A 35 -2.83 -19.86 3.51
C ASN A 35 -3.41 -18.82 4.49
N PRO A 36 -3.91 -19.24 5.67
CA PRO A 36 -4.45 -18.33 6.67
C PRO A 36 -3.44 -17.32 7.22
N ARG A 37 -2.15 -17.66 7.23
CA ARG A 37 -1.08 -16.74 7.68
C ARG A 37 -0.92 -15.58 6.72
N MET A 38 -0.94 -15.84 5.41
CA MET A 38 -0.96 -14.78 4.39
C MET A 38 -2.29 -14.03 4.37
N GLY A 39 -3.42 -14.70 4.66
CA GLY A 39 -4.70 -14.01 4.88
C GLY A 39 -4.63 -12.98 6.01
N LEU A 40 -4.03 -13.35 7.15
CA LEU A 40 -3.79 -12.43 8.26
C LEU A 40 -2.81 -11.31 7.86
N SER A 41 -1.75 -11.62 7.13
CA SER A 41 -0.85 -10.59 6.59
C SER A 41 -1.60 -9.62 5.66
N ALA A 42 -2.44 -10.11 4.75
CA ALA A 42 -3.25 -9.27 3.87
C ALA A 42 -4.21 -8.36 4.65
N HIS A 43 -4.84 -8.88 5.70
CA HIS A 43 -5.64 -8.08 6.62
C HIS A 43 -4.83 -6.91 7.20
N LEU A 44 -3.65 -7.18 7.76
CA LEU A 44 -2.79 -6.16 8.35
C LEU A 44 -2.28 -5.16 7.30
N GLU A 45 -1.92 -5.63 6.10
CA GLU A 45 -1.50 -4.78 4.99
C GLU A 45 -2.62 -3.81 4.57
N GLY A 46 -3.87 -4.27 4.52
CA GLY A 46 -5.00 -3.39 4.23
C GLY A 46 -5.18 -2.29 5.29
N LEU A 47 -5.06 -2.64 6.57
CA LEU A 47 -5.15 -1.67 7.66
C LEU A 47 -3.97 -0.68 7.66
N MET A 48 -2.73 -1.18 7.60
CA MET A 48 -1.52 -0.36 7.68
C MET A 48 -1.39 0.57 6.47
N ASN A 49 -1.56 0.04 5.26
CA ASN A 49 -1.48 0.87 4.06
C ASN A 49 -2.68 1.84 3.96
N GLY A 50 -3.87 1.42 4.39
CA GLY A 50 -5.04 2.30 4.45
C GLY A 50 -4.83 3.48 5.40
N THR A 51 -4.36 3.21 6.62
CA THR A 51 -4.00 4.25 7.60
C THR A 51 -2.88 5.14 7.09
N PHE A 52 -1.84 4.56 6.47
CA PHE A 52 -0.75 5.31 5.88
C PHE A 52 -1.25 6.32 4.83
N LEU A 53 -2.06 5.88 3.86
CA LEU A 53 -2.66 6.76 2.85
C LEU A 53 -3.53 7.86 3.48
N ALA A 54 -4.34 7.52 4.48
CA ALA A 54 -5.17 8.50 5.17
C ALA A 54 -4.32 9.57 5.87
N VAL A 55 -3.26 9.16 6.57
CA VAL A 55 -2.33 10.08 7.23
C VAL A 55 -1.59 10.95 6.23
N LEU A 56 -1.10 10.39 5.12
CA LEU A 56 -0.51 11.18 4.02
C LEU A 56 -1.48 12.25 3.52
N GLY A 57 -2.75 11.89 3.34
CA GLY A 57 -3.78 12.81 2.87
C GLY A 57 -4.02 14.01 3.79
N LEU A 58 -3.87 13.84 5.11
CA LEU A 58 -4.02 14.92 6.09
C LEU A 58 -2.97 16.02 5.91
N PHE A 59 -1.71 15.64 5.69
CA PHE A 59 -0.61 16.61 5.56
C PHE A 59 -0.19 16.88 4.10
N TRP A 60 -0.88 16.30 3.11
CA TRP A 60 -0.50 16.37 1.70
C TRP A 60 -0.29 17.79 1.17
N HIS A 61 -1.07 18.74 1.69
CA HIS A 61 -0.99 20.16 1.34
C HIS A 61 0.30 20.86 1.80
N HIS A 62 1.07 20.25 2.69
CA HIS A 62 2.37 20.75 3.15
C HIS A 62 3.53 20.32 2.24
N LEU A 63 3.31 19.49 1.21
CA LEU A 63 4.38 19.05 0.32
C LEU A 63 4.78 20.15 -0.68
N ALA A 64 6.01 20.65 -0.56
CA ALA A 64 6.58 21.63 -1.49
C ALA A 64 7.15 20.95 -2.75
N LEU A 65 6.23 20.46 -3.61
CA LEU A 65 6.56 19.78 -4.87
C LEU A 65 5.87 20.45 -6.06
N ALA A 66 6.50 20.38 -7.23
CA ALA A 66 5.83 20.76 -8.47
C ALA A 66 4.63 19.83 -8.74
N ARG A 67 3.58 20.37 -9.37
CA ARG A 67 2.31 19.64 -9.59
C ARG A 67 2.48 18.26 -10.23
N GLY A 68 3.37 18.13 -11.22
CA GLY A 68 3.66 16.85 -11.88
C GLY A 68 4.27 15.81 -10.94
N VAL A 69 5.26 16.23 -10.13
CA VAL A 69 5.93 15.34 -9.14
C VAL A 69 4.96 14.95 -8.03
N LEU A 70 4.10 15.86 -7.61
CA LEU A 70 3.09 15.62 -6.59
C LEU A 70 2.03 14.61 -7.07
N LEU A 71 1.60 14.71 -8.34
CA LEU A 71 0.70 13.71 -8.95
C LEU A 71 1.38 12.35 -9.13
N PHE A 72 2.65 12.34 -9.51
CA PHE A 72 3.42 11.10 -9.62
C PHE A 72 3.59 10.41 -8.26
N ALA A 73 3.97 11.16 -7.22
CA ALA A 73 4.07 10.65 -5.85
C ALA A 73 2.73 10.10 -5.35
N PHE A 74 1.62 10.79 -5.62
CA PHE A 74 0.26 10.33 -5.31
C PHE A 74 0.00 8.95 -5.91
N TRP A 75 0.24 8.76 -7.21
CA TRP A 75 -0.03 7.49 -7.87
C TRP A 75 0.92 6.37 -7.40
N MET A 76 2.18 6.70 -7.12
CA MET A 76 3.14 5.74 -6.57
C MET A 76 2.69 5.17 -5.23
N VAL A 77 2.29 6.03 -4.27
CA VAL A 77 1.86 5.56 -2.94
C VAL A 77 0.52 4.82 -2.99
N VAL A 78 -0.42 5.28 -3.82
CA VAL A 78 -1.72 4.61 -4.02
C VAL A 78 -1.54 3.24 -4.67
N TYR A 79 -0.80 3.17 -5.77
CA TYR A 79 -0.52 1.90 -6.43
C TYR A 79 0.16 0.92 -5.49
N ALA A 80 1.23 1.35 -4.81
CA ALA A 80 1.97 0.48 -3.92
C ALA A 80 1.11 -0.04 -2.78
N ALA A 81 0.28 0.80 -2.16
CA ALA A 81 -0.63 0.40 -1.08
C ALA A 81 -1.63 -0.70 -1.51
N TYR A 82 -2.30 -0.50 -2.64
CA TYR A 82 -3.30 -1.45 -3.14
C TYR A 82 -2.69 -2.73 -3.71
N ALA A 83 -1.60 -2.60 -4.48
CA ALA A 83 -0.92 -3.75 -5.05
C ALA A 83 -0.24 -4.61 -3.96
N ASN A 84 0.22 -4.00 -2.87
CA ASN A 84 0.76 -4.75 -1.73
C ASN A 84 -0.33 -5.60 -1.06
N TRP A 85 -1.46 -4.97 -0.68
CA TRP A 85 -2.61 -5.71 -0.15
C TRP A 85 -3.05 -6.83 -1.09
N LEU A 86 -3.17 -6.55 -2.39
CA LEU A 86 -3.62 -7.53 -3.38
C LEU A 86 -2.63 -8.69 -3.54
N GLY A 87 -1.32 -8.41 -3.62
CA GLY A 87 -0.30 -9.45 -3.77
C GLY A 87 -0.30 -10.43 -2.60
N VAL A 88 -0.41 -9.92 -1.38
CA VAL A 88 -0.48 -10.75 -0.16
C VAL A 88 -1.82 -11.49 -0.07
N LEU A 89 -2.93 -10.83 -0.46
CA LEU A 89 -4.26 -11.46 -0.51
C LEU A 89 -4.27 -12.66 -1.47
N LEU A 90 -3.70 -12.50 -2.67
CA LEU A 90 -3.58 -13.58 -3.65
C LEU A 90 -2.71 -14.73 -3.12
N GLY A 91 -1.62 -14.43 -2.42
CA GLY A 91 -0.83 -15.44 -1.72
C GLY A 91 -1.65 -16.23 -0.69
N GLY A 92 -2.53 -15.54 0.05
CA GLY A 92 -3.51 -16.15 0.95
C GLY A 92 -4.48 -17.08 0.22
N ILE A 93 -5.17 -16.56 -0.80
CA ILE A 93 -6.22 -17.28 -1.53
C ILE A 93 -5.64 -18.50 -2.28
N TRP A 94 -4.51 -18.34 -2.95
CA TRP A 94 -3.91 -19.41 -3.75
C TRP A 94 -3.00 -20.36 -2.97
N GLY A 95 -2.57 -19.98 -1.77
CA GLY A 95 -1.50 -20.71 -1.08
C GLY A 95 -0.18 -20.62 -1.87
N ALA A 96 0.14 -19.42 -2.35
CA ALA A 96 1.28 -19.15 -3.22
C ALA A 96 2.12 -17.99 -2.67
N GLY A 97 3.20 -17.64 -3.38
CA GLY A 97 4.09 -16.55 -3.01
C GLY A 97 5.32 -17.01 -2.21
N ALA A 98 5.67 -18.29 -2.28
CA ALA A 98 6.86 -18.82 -1.60
C ALA A 98 8.16 -18.15 -2.10
N SER A 99 8.18 -17.73 -3.36
CA SER A 99 9.32 -17.08 -3.99
C SER A 99 9.69 -15.74 -3.35
N MET A 100 8.68 -14.92 -3.00
CA MET A 100 8.89 -13.58 -2.45
C MET A 100 8.62 -13.48 -0.95
N MET A 101 7.75 -14.34 -0.40
CA MET A 101 7.31 -14.31 0.99
C MET A 101 7.49 -15.68 1.67
N PRO A 102 8.71 -16.25 1.70
CA PRO A 102 8.93 -17.63 2.13
C PRO A 102 8.49 -17.90 3.58
N ILE A 103 8.67 -16.93 4.48
CA ILE A 103 8.27 -17.03 5.89
C ILE A 103 6.73 -17.05 6.03
N ALA A 104 6.00 -16.32 5.18
CA ALA A 104 4.54 -16.32 5.18
C ALA A 104 3.97 -17.57 4.49
N ALA A 105 4.68 -18.09 3.49
CA ALA A 105 4.23 -19.20 2.66
C ALA A 105 4.25 -20.55 3.40
N LYS A 106 5.15 -20.73 4.37
CA LYS A 106 5.26 -21.96 5.19
C LYS A 106 5.30 -23.25 4.32
N GLY A 107 6.01 -23.19 3.20
CA GLY A 107 6.17 -24.30 2.27
C GLY A 107 5.03 -24.48 1.25
N LEU A 108 3.97 -23.66 1.30
CA LEU A 108 2.94 -23.62 0.26
C LEU A 108 3.49 -22.90 -0.97
N MET A 109 3.41 -23.56 -2.12
CA MET A 109 3.91 -23.03 -3.39
C MET A 109 2.82 -23.14 -4.45
N GLY A 110 2.54 -22.02 -5.11
CA GLY A 110 1.59 -21.98 -6.23
C GLY A 110 2.19 -22.53 -7.52
N ASN A 111 1.38 -22.56 -8.57
CA ASN A 111 1.92 -22.80 -9.91
C ASN A 111 2.75 -21.58 -10.38
N SER A 112 3.56 -21.76 -11.43
CA SER A 112 4.47 -20.73 -11.94
C SER A 112 3.77 -19.42 -12.32
N PHE A 113 2.52 -19.47 -12.78
CA PHE A 113 1.75 -18.28 -13.11
C PHE A 113 1.33 -17.51 -11.86
N GLN A 114 0.82 -18.19 -10.83
CA GLN A 114 0.44 -17.58 -9.56
C GLN A 114 1.64 -16.94 -8.85
N GLU A 115 2.76 -17.66 -8.78
CA GLU A 115 4.02 -17.15 -8.23
C GLU A 115 4.52 -15.95 -9.05
N GLY A 116 4.45 -16.01 -10.38
CA GLY A 116 4.85 -14.91 -11.26
C GLY A 116 4.03 -13.64 -11.05
N VAL A 117 2.70 -13.76 -10.91
CA VAL A 117 1.81 -12.62 -10.65
C VAL A 117 2.12 -11.98 -9.29
N ILE A 118 2.25 -12.80 -8.24
CA ILE A 118 2.59 -12.31 -6.90
C ILE A 118 3.97 -11.64 -6.91
N ALA A 119 4.96 -12.26 -7.56
CA ALA A 119 6.31 -11.71 -7.65
C ALA A 119 6.34 -10.37 -8.39
N PHE A 120 5.66 -10.28 -9.53
CA PHE A 120 5.55 -9.04 -10.28
C PHE A 120 4.98 -7.92 -9.40
N LEU A 121 3.85 -8.17 -8.73
CA LEU A 121 3.23 -7.19 -7.83
C LEU A 121 4.19 -6.77 -6.71
N LEU A 122 4.82 -7.71 -6.02
CA LEU A 122 5.69 -7.41 -4.87
C LEU A 122 6.99 -6.69 -5.25
N ILE A 123 7.52 -6.94 -6.45
CA ILE A 123 8.69 -6.22 -6.95
C ILE A 123 8.32 -4.79 -7.35
N THR A 124 7.23 -4.61 -8.10
CA THR A 124 6.83 -3.27 -8.56
C THR A 124 6.36 -2.38 -7.41
N ILE A 125 5.68 -2.94 -6.40
CA ILE A 125 5.34 -2.16 -5.19
C ILE A 125 6.58 -1.68 -4.46
N SER A 126 7.65 -2.48 -4.41
CA SER A 126 8.84 -2.15 -3.62
C SER A 126 9.50 -0.89 -4.20
N GLY A 127 9.63 -0.85 -5.52
CA GLY A 127 10.09 0.34 -6.23
C GLY A 127 9.14 1.52 -6.05
N ALA A 128 7.84 1.32 -6.28
CA ALA A 128 6.85 2.39 -6.20
C ALA A 128 6.75 3.00 -4.79
N MET A 129 6.74 2.18 -3.74
CA MET A 129 6.66 2.65 -2.36
C MET A 129 7.90 3.44 -1.96
N VAL A 130 9.10 2.92 -2.25
CA VAL A 130 10.36 3.61 -1.93
C VAL A 130 10.43 4.96 -2.65
N ILE A 131 10.11 5.01 -3.94
CA ILE A 131 10.10 6.26 -4.72
C ILE A 131 9.04 7.23 -4.18
N GLY A 132 7.80 6.75 -3.97
CA GLY A 132 6.70 7.57 -3.47
C GLY A 132 7.01 8.20 -2.11
N VAL A 133 7.49 7.40 -1.16
CA VAL A 133 7.89 7.87 0.17
C VAL A 133 9.08 8.83 0.10
N ALA A 134 10.09 8.54 -0.73
CA ALA A 134 11.23 9.43 -0.91
C ALA A 134 10.80 10.81 -1.43
N LEU A 135 9.84 10.87 -2.36
CA LEU A 135 9.28 12.13 -2.86
C LEU A 135 8.48 12.87 -1.78
N VAL A 136 7.71 12.16 -0.96
CA VAL A 136 7.01 12.74 0.20
C VAL A 136 8.01 13.36 1.18
N ILE A 137 9.07 12.63 1.54
CA ILE A 137 10.14 13.13 2.43
C ILE A 137 10.80 14.38 1.81
N TRP A 138 11.14 14.32 0.53
CA TRP A 138 11.75 15.44 -0.18
C TRP A 138 10.84 16.68 -0.22
N GLY A 139 9.54 16.47 -0.47
CA GLY A 139 8.53 17.53 -0.45
C GLY A 139 8.38 18.19 0.92
N LEU A 140 8.41 17.41 2.00
CA LEU A 140 8.39 17.94 3.37
C LEU A 140 9.69 18.67 3.73
N TRP A 141 10.83 18.16 3.29
CA TRP A 141 12.13 18.79 3.53
C TRP A 141 12.24 20.16 2.87
N ARG A 142 11.74 20.30 1.62
CA ARG A 142 11.68 21.59 0.91
C ARG A 142 10.67 22.58 1.48
N ALA A 143 9.65 22.09 2.19
CA ALA A 143 8.62 22.93 2.79
C ALA A 143 9.06 23.60 4.11
N ARG A 144 10.26 23.28 4.62
CA ARG A 144 10.77 23.87 5.86
C ARG A 144 10.88 25.40 5.72
N PRO A 145 10.34 26.18 6.68
CA PRO A 145 10.56 27.61 6.72
C PRO A 145 12.06 27.86 6.85
N GLN A 146 12.62 28.68 5.97
CA GLN A 146 13.97 29.20 6.15
C GLN A 146 13.95 29.97 7.47
N GLY A 147 14.59 29.42 8.50
CA GLY A 147 14.84 30.11 9.76
C GLY A 147 15.82 31.24 9.55
#